data_AF-A0A957KTT1-F1
#
_entry.id   AF-A0A957KTT1-F1
#
_cell.length_a   1.000
_cell.length_b   1.000
_cell.length_c   1.000
_cell.angle_alpha   90.00
_cell.angle_beta   90.00
_cell.angle_gamma   90.00
#
_symmetry.space_group_name_H-M   'P 1'
#
loop_
_entity.id
_entity.type
_entity.pdbx_description
1 polymer ?
#
loop_
_entity_poly.entity_id
_entity_poly.type
_entity_poly.pdbx_seq_one_letter_code
_entity_poly.pdbx_strand_id
1 'polypeptide(L)'
;MAILNDEIQNQVREVLAELDAPVKLVVFTQGEGGALECAMCAETRGLIEEVAALSAKISVEIRDFVADSEVAETYGIDKIPAVA
;
A
#
# COMPACT_ATOMS: atom_id res chain seq x y z
N MET A 1 -6.74 -13.99 -7.30
CA MET A 1 -5.40 -14.52 -7.63
C MET A 1 -4.40 -13.59 -6.97
N ALA A 2 -3.27 -14.12 -6.49
CA ALA A 2 -2.17 -13.28 -6.02
C ALA A 2 -1.62 -12.45 -7.20
N ILE A 3 -1.21 -11.21 -6.94
CA ILE A 3 -0.63 -10.33 -7.96
C ILE A 3 0.81 -10.78 -8.25
N LEU A 4 1.55 -11.21 -7.20
CA LEU A 4 2.89 -11.75 -7.34
C LEU A 4 2.83 -13.28 -7.40
N ASN A 5 3.61 -13.86 -8.31
CA ASN A 5 3.81 -15.31 -8.34
C ASN A 5 4.83 -15.74 -7.26
N ASP A 6 4.91 -17.06 -7.01
CA ASP A 6 5.77 -17.61 -5.94
C ASP A 6 7.26 -17.26 -6.11
N GLU A 7 7.74 -17.21 -7.35
CA GLU A 7 9.13 -16.85 -7.66
C GLU A 7 9.45 -15.41 -7.23
N ILE A 8 8.58 -14.46 -7.60
CA ILE A 8 8.74 -13.05 -7.22
C ILE A 8 8.56 -12.87 -5.72
N GLN A 9 7.61 -13.57 -5.09
CA GLN A 9 7.44 -13.51 -3.64
C GLN A 9 8.70 -13.93 -2.89
N ASN A 10 9.42 -14.94 -3.37
CA ASN A 10 10.69 -15.36 -2.75
C ASN A 10 11.77 -14.29 -2.89
N GLN A 11 11.93 -13.69 -4.07
CA GLN A 11 12.88 -12.59 -4.28
C GLN A 11 12.57 -11.40 -3.37
N VAL A 12 11.30 -11.04 -3.22
CA VAL A 12 10.86 -9.96 -2.33
C VAL A 12 11.17 -10.30 -0.87
N ARG A 13 10.92 -11.55 -0.41
CA ARG A 13 11.29 -11.97 0.96
C ARG A 13 12.78 -11.81 1.24
N GLU A 14 13.64 -12.17 0.29
CA GLU A 14 15.09 -12.04 0.43
C GLU A 14 15.52 -10.57 0.59
N VAL A 15 15.02 -9.68 -0.27
CA VAL A 15 15.34 -8.25 -0.20
C VAL A 15 14.79 -7.62 1.09
N LEU A 16 13.56 -7.98 1.50
CA LEU A 16 12.95 -7.43 2.70
C LEU A 16 13.57 -7.94 4.01
N ALA A 17 14.33 -9.03 3.98
CA ALA A 17 15.05 -9.55 5.14
C ALA A 17 16.16 -8.58 5.60
N GLU A 18 16.72 -7.80 4.66
CA GLU A 18 17.78 -6.82 4.89
C GLU A 18 17.29 -5.52 5.54
N LEU A 19 15.98 -5.33 5.73
CA LEU A 19 15.45 -4.15 6.41
C LEU A 19 15.96 -4.06 7.86
N ASP A 20 16.70 -3.01 8.20
CA ASP A 20 17.25 -2.85 9.56
C ASP A 20 16.20 -2.45 10.61
N ALA A 21 15.10 -1.82 10.19
CA ALA A 21 14.06 -1.29 11.06
C ALA A 21 12.64 -1.60 10.54
N PRO A 22 11.62 -1.58 11.41
CA PRO A 22 10.23 -1.65 10.98
C PRO A 22 9.86 -0.49 10.05
N VAL A 23 9.11 -0.79 9.00
CA VAL A 23 8.60 0.16 8.01
C VAL A 23 7.08 0.15 8.05
N LYS A 24 6.46 1.32 8.02
CA LYS A 24 5.02 1.48 7.88
C LYS A 24 4.73 2.12 6.53
N LEU A 25 4.00 1.41 5.69
CA LEU A 25 3.51 1.92 4.40
C LEU A 25 2.11 2.50 4.63
N VAL A 26 1.91 3.77 4.29
CA VAL A 26 0.60 4.42 4.39
C VAL A 26 0.01 4.54 3.00
N VAL A 27 -1.07 3.80 2.73
CA VAL A 27 -1.72 3.77 1.42
C VAL A 27 -2.94 4.68 1.46
N PHE A 28 -2.90 5.73 0.64
CA PHE A 28 -4.05 6.61 0.40
C PHE A 28 -4.85 6.07 -0.79
N THR A 29 -6.12 5.81 -0.54
CA THR A 29 -7.05 5.20 -1.50
C THR A 29 -8.45 5.80 -1.33
N GLN A 30 -9.41 5.36 -2.13
CA GLN A 30 -10.83 5.67 -1.94
C GLN A 30 -11.66 4.39 -2.16
N GLY A 31 -12.60 4.14 -1.24
CA GLY A 31 -13.50 2.98 -1.28
C GLY A 31 -14.71 3.13 -2.22
N GLU A 32 -15.50 2.05 -2.35
CA GLU A 32 -16.61 1.82 -3.31
C GLU A 32 -17.67 2.92 -3.47
N GLY A 33 -17.73 3.92 -2.58
CA GLY A 33 -18.59 5.11 -2.73
C GLY A 33 -18.03 6.22 -3.63
N GLY A 34 -16.75 6.15 -3.98
CA GLY A 34 -16.05 7.01 -4.95
C GLY A 34 -15.18 6.23 -5.96
N ALA A 35 -15.23 4.89 -5.90
CA ALA A 35 -14.38 3.99 -6.69
C ALA A 35 -14.49 4.13 -8.21
N LEU A 36 -15.53 4.78 -8.73
CA LEU A 36 -15.63 5.12 -10.16
C LEU A 36 -14.48 6.02 -10.63
N GLU A 37 -13.88 6.81 -9.74
CA GLU A 37 -12.79 7.74 -10.10
C GLU A 37 -11.38 7.18 -9.89
N CYS A 38 -11.22 5.97 -9.30
CA CYS A 38 -9.89 5.40 -9.01
C CYS A 38 -9.73 3.94 -9.46
N ALA A 39 -9.44 3.75 -10.75
CA ALA A 39 -9.26 2.42 -11.35
C ALA A 39 -8.17 1.57 -10.67
N MET A 40 -7.04 2.17 -10.29
CA MET A 40 -5.88 1.45 -9.75
C MET A 40 -5.87 1.35 -8.21
N CYS A 41 -6.87 1.89 -7.52
CA CYS A 41 -6.91 1.91 -6.06
C CYS A 41 -6.97 0.51 -5.45
N ALA A 42 -7.80 -0.37 -6.01
CA ALA A 42 -7.93 -1.75 -5.55
C ALA A 42 -6.64 -2.56 -5.79
N GLU A 43 -6.07 -2.45 -6.99
CA GLU A 43 -4.84 -3.16 -7.36
C GLU A 43 -3.64 -2.69 -6.56
N THR A 44 -3.46 -1.37 -6.38
CA THR A 44 -2.35 -0.81 -5.60
C THR A 44 -2.45 -1.24 -4.13
N ARG A 45 -3.64 -1.16 -3.53
CA ARG A 45 -3.86 -1.64 -2.17
C ARG A 45 -3.55 -3.12 -2.05
N GLY A 46 -4.08 -3.95 -2.94
CA GLY A 46 -3.87 -5.40 -2.92
C GLY A 46 -2.39 -5.77 -3.05
N LEU A 47 -1.65 -5.08 -3.92
CA LEU A 47 -0.22 -5.31 -4.09
C LEU A 47 0.57 -4.95 -2.83
N ILE A 48 0.27 -3.81 -2.20
CA ILE A 48 0.96 -3.39 -0.98
C ILE A 48 0.63 -4.30 0.21
N GLU A 49 -0.62 -4.72 0.35
CA GLU A 49 -1.03 -5.72 1.34
C GLU A 49 -0.31 -7.06 1.12
N GLU A 50 -0.17 -7.51 -0.14
CA GLU A 50 0.57 -8.71 -0.49
C GLU A 50 2.05 -8.59 -0.13
N VAL A 51 2.71 -7.47 -0.47
CA VAL A 51 4.12 -7.22 -0.13
C VAL A 51 4.34 -7.19 1.39
N ALA A 52 3.43 -6.56 2.14
CA ALA A 52 3.55 -6.50 3.59
C ALA A 52 3.40 -7.88 4.25
N ALA A 53 2.57 -8.75 3.70
CA ALA A 53 2.44 -10.12 4.17
C ALA A 53 3.73 -10.96 4.01
N LEU A 54 4.70 -10.49 3.20
CA LEU A 54 5.99 -11.16 3.00
C LEU A 54 7.05 -10.80 4.05
N SER A 55 6.81 -9.82 4.93
CA SER A 55 7.77 -9.43 5.96
C SER A 55 7.10 -8.94 7.25
N ALA A 56 7.48 -9.53 8.38
CA ALA A 56 7.00 -9.10 9.70
C ALA A 56 7.47 -7.68 10.10
N LYS A 57 8.44 -7.09 9.37
CA LYS A 57 8.91 -5.72 9.59
C LYS A 57 8.07 -4.68 8.84
N ILE A 58 7.19 -5.09 7.94
CA ILE A 58 6.34 -4.17 7.19
C ILE A 58 4.93 -4.20 7.77
N SER A 59 4.38 -3.01 7.99
CA SER A 59 2.97 -2.82 8.32
C SER A 59 2.32 -1.89 7.31
N VAL A 60 1.01 -2.05 7.11
CA VAL A 60 0.23 -1.25 6.16
C VAL A 60 -0.88 -0.54 6.91
N GLU A 61 -1.00 0.76 6.65
CA GLU A 61 -2.09 1.60 7.13
C GLU A 61 -2.86 2.12 5.92
N ILE A 62 -4.16 1.82 5.84
CA ILE A 62 -5.02 2.29 4.75
C ILE A 62 -5.75 3.55 5.20
N ARG A 63 -5.68 4.60 4.38
CA ARG A 63 -6.33 5.90 4.60
C ARG A 63 -7.24 6.25 3.44
N ASP A 64 -8.38 6.84 3.75
CA ASP A 64 -9.28 7.38 2.72
C ASP A 64 -8.85 8.81 2.38
N PHE A 65 -8.59 9.07 1.10
CA PHE A 65 -8.06 10.36 0.66
C PHE A 65 -8.96 11.55 0.96
N VAL A 66 -10.30 11.35 0.95
CA VAL A 66 -11.25 12.44 1.23
C VAL A 66 -11.55 12.54 2.72
N ALA A 67 -11.80 11.41 3.39
CA ALA A 67 -12.12 11.43 4.81
C ALA A 67 -10.91 11.78 5.69
N ASP A 68 -9.70 11.39 5.28
CA ASP A 68 -8.43 11.67 5.97
C ASP A 68 -7.63 12.81 5.27
N SER A 69 -8.32 13.79 4.68
CA SER A 69 -7.68 14.88 3.89
C SER A 69 -6.59 15.66 4.65
N GLU A 70 -6.76 15.93 5.96
CA GLU A 70 -5.72 16.57 6.79
C GLU A 70 -4.45 15.72 6.90
N VAL A 71 -4.61 14.39 6.96
CA VAL A 71 -3.49 13.44 6.98
C VAL A 71 -2.83 13.42 5.61
N ALA A 72 -3.61 13.33 4.52
CA ALA A 72 -3.09 13.36 3.16
C ALA A 72 -2.27 14.65 2.89
N GLU A 73 -2.75 15.80 3.35
CA GLU A 73 -2.02 17.08 3.24
C GLU A 73 -0.69 17.05 4.00
N THR A 74 -0.66 16.45 5.20
CA THR A 74 0.57 16.29 6.00
C THR A 74 1.63 15.46 5.27
N TYR A 75 1.21 14.46 4.49
CA TYR A 75 2.09 13.65 3.65
C TYR A 75 2.36 14.28 2.26
N GLY A 76 1.74 15.42 1.93
CA GLY A 76 1.86 16.07 0.63
C GLY A 76 1.19 15.30 -0.51
N ILE A 77 0.20 14.47 -0.20
CA ILE A 77 -0.53 13.67 -1.18
C ILE A 77 -1.65 14.50 -1.79
N ASP A 78 -1.60 14.68 -3.12
CA ASP A 78 -2.59 15.40 -3.92
C ASP A 78 -3.39 14.47 -4.87
N LYS A 79 -2.99 13.20 -4.96
CA LYS A 79 -3.54 12.21 -5.90
C LYS A 79 -3.64 10.83 -5.26
N ILE A 80 -4.53 10.02 -5.81
CA ILE A 80 -4.67 8.61 -5.48
C ILE A 80 -4.63 7.74 -6.75
N PRO A 81 -4.22 6.46 -6.62
CA PRO A 81 -3.68 5.85 -5.39
C PRO A 81 -2.28 6.37 -5.06
N ALA A 82 -1.94 6.44 -3.77
CA ALA A 82 -0.60 6.85 -3.32
C ALA A 82 -0.12 6.01 -2.14
N VAL A 83 1.21 5.90 -2.00
CA VAL A 83 1.88 5.20 -0.91
C VAL A 83 2.97 6.12 -0.36
N ALA A 84 2.97 6.33 0.95
CA ALA A 84 3.95 7.13 1.67
C ALA A 84 4.70 6.28 2.71
#